data_AF-A0A422NC41-F1
#
_entry.id   AF-A0A422NC41-F1
#
_cell.length_a   1.000
_cell.length_b   1.000
_cell.length_c   1.000
_cell.angle_alpha   90.00
_cell.angle_beta   90.00
_cell.angle_gamma   90.00
#
_symmetry.space_group_name_H-M   'P 1'
#
loop_
_entity.id
_entity.type
_entity.pdbx_description
1 polymer ?
#
loop_
_entity_poly.entity_id
_entity_poly.type
_entity_poly.pdbx_seq_one_letter_code
_entity_poly.pdbx_strand_id
1 'polypeptide(L)'
;MSVNIQRLKTYMSKLVLFPVSSKSVRKGEATEEEVKAAAQDRTRFGTAAVGGLVTPAPESARRLTEEERTKNVYKFLKKNHSAVRFFGARKARAARKEAKENEKK
;
A
#
# COMPACT_ATOMS: atom_id res chain seq x y z
N MET A 1 -2.53 -3.23 4.21
CA MET A 1 -3.86 -3.21 4.88
C MET A 1 -4.00 -2.10 5.93
N SER A 2 -2.91 -1.52 6.44
CA SER A 2 -2.93 -0.55 7.55
C SER A 2 -3.54 0.83 7.24
N VAL A 3 -3.37 1.35 6.02
CA VAL A 3 -3.82 2.71 5.66
C VAL A 3 -5.33 2.88 5.83
N ASN A 4 -6.13 1.92 5.36
CA ASN A 4 -7.59 2.01 5.50
C ASN A 4 -8.05 1.83 6.95
N ILE A 5 -7.35 1.01 7.74
CA ILE A 5 -7.64 0.86 9.17
C ILE A 5 -7.38 2.18 9.90
N GLN A 6 -6.28 2.88 9.57
CA GLN A 6 -6.01 4.21 10.11
C GLN A 6 -7.10 5.21 9.71
N ARG A 7 -7.54 5.21 8.45
CA ARG A 7 -8.65 6.07 7.99
C ARG A 7 -9.95 5.80 8.74
N LEU A 8 -10.29 4.53 8.99
CA LEU A 8 -11.46 4.17 9.79
C LEU A 8 -11.33 4.64 11.24
N LYS A 9 -10.16 4.48 11.86
CA LYS A 9 -9.90 4.99 13.21
C LYS A 9 -10.07 6.52 13.29
N THR A 10 -9.51 7.24 12.32
CA THR A 10 -9.66 8.71 12.22
C THR A 10 -11.10 9.14 11.96
N TYR A 11 -11.85 8.38 11.17
CA TYR A 11 -13.27 8.63 10.95
C TYR A 11 -14.06 8.45 12.24
N MET A 12 -13.90 7.31 12.91
CA MET A 12 -14.61 6.99 14.15
C MET A 12 -14.30 7.99 15.27
N SER A 13 -13.08 8.54 15.34
CA SER A 13 -12.73 9.56 16.34
C SER A 13 -13.37 10.93 16.08
N LYS A 14 -13.84 11.19 14.86
CA LYS A 14 -14.46 12.46 14.45
C LYS A 14 -15.97 12.32 14.19
N LEU A 15 -16.49 11.10 14.26
CA LEU A 15 -17.89 10.81 14.02
C LEU A 15 -18.72 11.26 15.22
N VAL A 16 -19.62 12.21 14.99
CA VAL A 16 -20.65 12.59 15.95
C VAL A 16 -21.90 11.75 15.64
N LEU A 17 -22.20 10.74 16.47
CA LEU A 17 -23.35 9.85 16.27
C LEU A 17 -24.58 10.40 16.99
N PHE A 18 -25.59 10.84 16.24
CA PHE A 18 -26.78 11.45 16.83
C PHE A 18 -27.66 10.40 17.52
N PRO A 19 -28.21 10.70 18.71
CA PRO A 19 -29.14 9.80 19.39
C PRO A 19 -30.46 9.70 18.62
N VAL A 20 -31.08 8.51 18.65
CA VAL A 20 -32.41 8.29 18.03
C VAL A 20 -33.49 9.10 18.74
N SER A 21 -33.34 9.28 20.06
CA SER A 21 -34.21 10.11 20.90
C SER A 21 -33.35 10.96 21.82
N SER A 22 -33.53 12.27 21.77
CA SER A 22 -32.78 13.21 22.63
C SER A 22 -32.99 12.97 24.13
N LYS A 23 -34.11 12.34 24.50
CA LYS A 23 -34.46 12.02 25.89
C LYS A 23 -33.75 10.76 26.42
N SER A 24 -33.25 9.90 25.53
CA SER A 24 -32.67 8.62 25.90
C SER A 24 -31.41 8.34 25.08
N VAL A 25 -30.31 8.96 25.50
CA VAL A 25 -29.00 8.83 24.85
C VAL A 25 -28.35 7.50 25.26
N ARG A 26 -27.93 6.71 24.27
CA ARG A 26 -27.21 5.43 24.47
C ARG A 26 -25.71 5.65 24.59
N LYS A 27 -25.00 4.63 25.08
CA LYS A 27 -23.54 4.68 25.19
C LYS A 27 -22.90 4.81 23.81
N GLY A 28 -22.11 5.87 23.62
CA GLY A 28 -21.41 6.17 22.37
C GLY A 28 -22.18 7.09 21.41
N GLU A 29 -23.36 7.57 21.80
CA GLU A 29 -24.07 8.64 21.10
C GLU A 29 -23.63 10.02 21.64
N ALA A 30 -23.79 11.04 20.81
CA ALA A 30 -23.34 12.40 21.05
C ALA A 30 -24.21 13.14 22.07
N THR A 31 -23.60 14.07 22.81
CA THR A 31 -24.32 14.95 23.73
C THR A 31 -25.06 16.08 22.98
N GLU A 32 -26.02 16.75 23.61
CA GLU A 32 -26.73 17.86 22.97
C GLU A 32 -25.80 19.00 22.51
N GLU A 33 -24.68 19.21 23.20
CA GLU A 33 -23.67 20.22 22.82
C GLU A 33 -22.94 19.84 21.53
N GLU A 34 -22.50 18.57 21.42
CA GLU A 34 -21.86 18.04 20.23
C GLU A 34 -22.80 18.02 19.03
N VAL A 35 -24.08 17.70 19.27
CA VAL A 35 -25.13 17.73 18.24
C VAL A 35 -25.35 19.15 17.72
N LYS A 36 -25.37 20.17 18.59
CA LYS A 36 -25.53 21.58 18.20
C LYS A 36 -24.30 22.12 17.48
N ALA A 37 -23.10 21.67 17.86
CA ALA A 37 -21.84 22.08 17.24
C ALA A 37 -21.52 21.32 15.94
N ALA A 38 -22.24 20.24 15.64
CA ALA A 38 -21.99 19.41 14.48
C ALA A 38 -22.16 20.18 13.15
N ALA A 39 -21.24 19.96 12.22
CA ALA A 39 -21.26 20.57 10.90
C ALA A 39 -21.04 19.51 9.80
N GLN A 40 -21.61 19.74 8.63
CA GLN A 40 -21.50 18.84 7.48
C GLN A 40 -20.20 19.08 6.70
N ASP A 41 -19.53 18.01 6.29
CA ASP A 41 -18.46 18.05 5.30
C ASP A 41 -19.04 18.40 3.92
N ARG A 42 -18.65 19.56 3.37
CA ARG A 42 -19.03 20.02 2.03
C ARG A 42 -17.99 19.70 0.95
N THR A 43 -16.93 18.98 1.30
CA THR A 43 -15.89 18.59 0.34
C THR A 43 -16.42 17.51 -0.62
N ARG A 44 -16.02 17.61 -1.89
CA ARG A 44 -16.46 16.70 -2.97
C ARG A 44 -16.21 15.22 -2.68
N PHE A 45 -15.18 14.91 -1.88
CA PHE A 45 -14.66 13.56 -1.69
C PHE A 45 -14.80 13.04 -0.24
N GLY A 46 -15.46 13.79 0.65
CA GLY A 46 -15.60 13.40 2.06
C GLY A 46 -14.26 13.35 2.81
N THR A 47 -13.29 14.17 2.41
CA THR A 47 -11.91 14.11 2.91
C THR A 47 -11.65 15.07 4.05
N ALA A 48 -12.60 15.94 4.44
CA ALA A 48 -12.35 16.91 5.52
C ALA A 48 -12.14 16.20 6.87
N ALA A 49 -12.91 15.13 7.13
CA ALA A 49 -12.76 14.36 8.35
C ALA A 49 -11.55 13.41 8.32
N VAL A 50 -11.32 12.70 7.22
CA VAL A 50 -10.33 11.60 7.18
C VAL A 50 -9.00 11.94 6.52
N GLY A 51 -8.88 13.12 5.92
CA GLY A 51 -7.74 13.49 5.09
C GLY A 51 -7.83 12.95 3.65
N GLY A 52 -6.99 13.52 2.79
CA GLY A 52 -6.90 13.15 1.38
C GLY A 52 -6.18 11.81 1.14
N LEU A 53 -5.83 11.56 -0.13
CA LEU A 53 -5.03 10.41 -0.50
C LEU A 53 -3.62 10.52 0.10
N VAL A 54 -3.23 9.53 0.90
CA VAL A 54 -1.88 9.46 1.47
C VAL A 54 -0.91 8.95 0.40
N THR A 55 -0.01 9.83 -0.05
CA THR A 55 1.09 9.48 -0.96
C THR A 55 2.39 9.27 -0.16
N PRO A 56 3.29 8.37 -0.61
CA PRO A 56 4.58 8.20 0.04
C PRO A 56 5.37 9.52 0.01
N ALA A 57 6.05 9.81 1.11
CA ALA A 57 6.96 10.94 1.18
C ALA A 57 8.17 10.71 0.25
N PRO A 58 8.71 11.77 -0.38
CA PRO A 58 9.93 11.64 -1.17
C PRO A 58 11.10 11.20 -0.29
N GLU A 59 12.03 10.46 -0.89
CA GLU A 59 13.24 10.03 -0.23
C GLU A 59 14.15 11.22 0.09
N SER A 60 14.67 11.27 1.32
CA SER A 60 15.63 12.30 1.73
C SER A 60 17.01 12.04 1.12
N ALA A 61 17.77 13.11 0.87
CA ALA A 61 19.14 13.00 0.39
C ALA A 61 20.01 12.24 1.40
N ARG A 62 20.72 11.23 0.93
CA ARG A 62 21.62 10.37 1.73
C ARG A 62 22.98 10.25 1.06
N ARG A 63 24.01 9.96 1.86
CA ARG A 63 25.36 9.69 1.33
C ARG A 63 25.37 8.34 0.63
N LEU A 64 26.05 8.28 -0.52
CA LEU A 64 26.23 7.05 -1.28
C LEU A 64 27.12 6.06 -0.52
N THR A 65 26.64 4.81 -0.42
CA THR A 65 27.39 3.68 0.12
C THR A 65 28.45 3.17 -0.86
N GLU A 66 29.44 2.41 -0.39
CA GLU A 66 30.50 1.85 -1.25
C GLU A 66 29.97 0.82 -2.25
N GLU A 67 28.93 0.07 -1.86
CA GLU A 67 28.25 -0.89 -2.73
C GLU A 67 27.56 -0.19 -3.91
N GLU A 68 26.85 0.92 -3.65
CA GLU A 68 26.17 1.70 -4.68
C GLU A 68 27.16 2.32 -5.67
N ARG A 69 28.37 2.68 -5.21
CA ARG A 69 29.43 3.25 -6.07
C ARG A 69 30.02 2.23 -7.03
N THR A 70 30.17 0.99 -6.59
CA THR A 70 30.86 -0.05 -7.36
C THR A 70 29.91 -0.89 -8.22
N LYS A 71 28.61 -0.93 -7.88
CA LYS A 71 27.62 -1.76 -8.55
C LYS A 71 27.26 -1.24 -9.94
N ASN A 72 27.51 -2.06 -10.96
CA ASN A 72 27.02 -1.79 -12.32
C ASN A 72 25.53 -2.12 -12.46
N VAL A 73 24.68 -1.10 -12.35
CA VAL A 73 23.21 -1.22 -12.40
C VAL A 73 22.70 -1.69 -13.76
N TYR A 74 23.33 -1.25 -14.86
CA TYR A 74 22.92 -1.65 -16.22
C TYR A 74 23.08 -3.16 -16.45
N LYS A 75 24.25 -3.70 -16.08
CA LYS A 75 24.54 -5.14 -16.21
C LYS A 75 23.57 -5.97 -15.36
N PHE A 76 23.26 -5.52 -14.15
CA PHE A 76 22.27 -6.15 -13.28
C PHE A 76 20.88 -6.19 -13.95
N LEU A 77 20.39 -5.04 -14.44
CA LEU A 77 19.11 -4.95 -15.12
C LEU A 77 19.05 -5.85 -16.36
N LYS A 78 20.07 -5.80 -17.23
CA LYS A 78 20.13 -6.60 -18.47
C LYS A 78 20.16 -8.09 -18.18
N LYS A 79 20.88 -8.52 -17.13
CA LYS A 79 20.92 -9.92 -16.69
C LYS A 79 19.53 -10.40 -16.26
N ASN A 80 18.82 -9.63 -15.43
CA ASN A 80 17.47 -9.99 -14.97
C ASN A 80 16.45 -10.01 -16.11
N HIS A 81 16.48 -9.02 -16.99
CA HIS A 81 15.65 -9.00 -18.18
C HIS A 81 15.89 -10.24 -19.06
N SER A 82 17.16 -10.59 -19.29
CA SER A 82 17.53 -11.76 -20.09
C SER A 82 17.13 -13.08 -19.41
N ALA A 83 17.20 -13.15 -18.08
CA ALA A 83 16.76 -14.31 -17.32
C ALA A 83 15.27 -14.59 -17.52
N VAL A 84 14.41 -13.56 -17.42
CA VAL A 84 12.96 -13.68 -17.66
C VAL A 84 12.69 -14.01 -19.13
N ARG A 85 13.30 -13.27 -20.07
CA ARG A 85 13.11 -13.47 -21.51
C ARG A 85 13.47 -14.88 -21.97
N PHE A 86 14.58 -15.44 -21.48
CA PHE A 86 15.09 -16.74 -21.91
C PHE A 86 14.78 -17.88 -20.93
N PHE A 87 13.91 -17.66 -19.94
CA PHE A 87 13.58 -18.66 -18.93
C PHE A 87 13.07 -19.97 -19.55
N GLY A 88 12.03 -19.88 -20.38
CA GLY A 88 11.46 -21.05 -21.06
C GLY A 88 12.43 -21.71 -22.03
N ALA A 89 13.16 -20.93 -22.83
CA ALA A 89 14.14 -21.45 -23.78
C ALA A 89 15.29 -22.19 -23.09
N ARG A 90 15.79 -21.65 -21.97
CA ARG A 90 16.84 -22.29 -21.17
C ARG A 90 16.33 -23.56 -20.49
N LYS A 91 15.11 -23.53 -19.92
CA LYS A 91 14.47 -24.72 -19.34
C LYS A 91 14.25 -25.83 -20.37
N ALA A 92 13.72 -25.49 -21.55
CA ALA A 92 13.51 -26.47 -22.61
C ALA A 92 14.82 -27.08 -23.12
N ARG A 93 15.89 -26.27 -23.22
CA ARG A 93 17.23 -26.78 -23.57
C ARG A 93 17.81 -27.67 -22.46
N ALA A 94 17.64 -27.30 -21.19
CA ALA A 94 18.06 -28.12 -20.06
C ALA A 94 17.33 -29.47 -20.05
N ALA A 95 16.00 -29.47 -20.15
CA ALA A 95 15.19 -30.68 -20.20
C ALA A 95 15.54 -31.59 -21.40
N ARG A 96 15.77 -31.01 -22.59
CA ARG A 96 16.24 -31.77 -23.76
C ARG A 96 17.63 -32.38 -23.55
N LYS A 97 18.51 -31.69 -22.82
CA LYS A 97 19.85 -32.20 -22.51
C LYS A 97 19.76 -33.35 -21.52
N GLU A 98 18.95 -33.22 -20.47
CA GLU A 98 18.70 -34.27 -19.47
C GLU A 98 18.08 -35.52 -20.09
N ALA A 99 17.06 -35.36 -20.96
CA ALA A 99 16.45 -36.48 -21.68
C ALA A 99 17.48 -37.25 -22.54
N LYS A 100 18.34 -36.54 -23.27
CA LYS A 100 19.42 -37.15 -24.07
C LYS A 100 20.50 -37.82 -23.24
N GLU A 101 20.78 -37.33 -22.03
CA GLU A 101 21.73 -37.97 -21.11
C GLU A 101 21.13 -39.22 -20.47
N ASN A 102 19.81 -39.25 -20.23
CA ASN A 102 19.11 -40.43 -19.75
C ASN A 102 18.94 -41.52 -20.82
N GLU A 103 18.74 -41.16 -22.09
CA GLU A 103 18.69 -42.13 -23.21
C GLU A 103 20.04 -42.78 -23.52
N LYS A 104 21.15 -42.14 -23.12
CA LYS A 104 22.52 -42.65 -23.30
C LYS A 104 23.00 -43.51 -22.13
N LYS A 105 22.25 -43.56 -21.04
CA LYS A 105 22.47 -44.44 -19.90
C LYS A 105 21.60 -45.68 -20.05
#